data_AF-A0A1I4S8J2-F1
#
_entry.id   AF-A0A1I4S8J2-F1
#
_cell.length_a   1.000
_cell.length_b   1.000
_cell.length_c   1.000
_cell.angle_alpha   90.00
_cell.angle_beta   90.00
_cell.angle_gamma   90.00
#
_symmetry.space_group_name_H-M   'P 1'
#
loop_
_entity.id
_entity.type
_entity.pdbx_description
1 polymer ?
#
loop_
_entity_poly.entity_id
_entity_poly.type
_entity_poly.pdbx_seq_one_letter_code
_entity_poly.pdbx_strand_id
1 'polypeptide(L)'
;MESFLKALFLFFLVVAITYGCSRTEPLDYDELMPEELEILVRSGKTGLMPRLCYAYARAYLETPYEEWWVVGEDYKEEIKGRFTAYCADLYKSTGDSTAACYLENYYRSTVEEGEIYLAELIYYRKGCGKSDPVEVFLQSDARVLAVVEHIPSTLTYLKNATSDYDLYTRIDRAVNLFNRYLSDLKTAQENAVLYQNYVPALIESLKGLNTTFIRLKLSLKNLLNSTYVTEVIAEISRIRSLIEDLSTDVSLLSGHINKIKMTTADAYRTNKDIMLKVGKELEQFRQNKEKFLQEYNRYLE
;
A
#
# COMPACT_ATOMS: atom_id res chain seq x y z
N MET A 1 -39.15 -35.02 3.55
CA MET A 1 -38.17 -34.52 4.53
C MET A 1 -38.11 -32.99 4.54
N GLU A 2 -38.02 -32.32 3.39
CA GLU A 2 -38.09 -30.84 3.29
C GLU A 2 -39.36 -30.21 3.87
N SER A 3 -40.53 -30.81 3.65
CA SER A 3 -41.80 -30.28 4.16
C SER A 3 -41.88 -30.33 5.69
N PHE A 4 -41.17 -31.27 6.32
CA PHE A 4 -41.11 -31.40 7.77
C PHE A 4 -40.18 -30.34 8.38
N LEU A 5 -39.03 -30.06 7.75
CA LEU A 5 -38.12 -28.99 8.19
C LEU A 5 -38.76 -27.59 8.09
N LYS A 6 -39.50 -27.33 7.00
CA LYS A 6 -40.22 -26.05 6.82
C LYS A 6 -41.33 -25.87 7.86
N ALA A 7 -42.06 -26.95 8.18
CA ALA A 7 -43.08 -26.94 9.22
C ALA A 7 -42.48 -26.75 10.62
N LEU A 8 -41.32 -27.35 10.89
CA LEU A 8 -40.60 -27.19 12.16
C LEU A 8 -40.09 -25.75 12.34
N PHE A 9 -39.53 -25.15 11.28
CA PHE A 9 -39.04 -23.77 11.31
C PHE A 9 -40.17 -22.75 11.53
N LEU A 10 -41.30 -22.92 10.82
CA LEU A 10 -42.49 -22.09 11.03
C LEU A 10 -43.07 -22.25 12.45
N PHE A 11 -43.03 -23.45 13.00
CA PHE A 11 -43.46 -23.70 14.38
C PHE A 11 -42.56 -22.98 15.39
N PHE A 12 -41.23 -23.05 15.25
CA PHE A 12 -40.31 -22.30 16.10
C PHE A 12 -40.45 -20.79 15.94
N LEU A 13 -40.71 -20.30 14.72
CA LEU A 13 -40.98 -18.89 14.47
C LEU A 13 -42.25 -18.42 15.20
N VAL A 14 -43.34 -19.19 15.13
CA VAL A 14 -44.61 -18.87 15.80
C VAL A 14 -44.49 -19.00 17.32
N VAL A 15 -43.78 -20.01 17.83
CA VAL A 15 -43.51 -20.17 19.27
C VAL A 15 -42.62 -19.04 19.79
N ALA A 16 -41.61 -18.60 19.05
CA ALA A 16 -40.78 -17.44 19.41
C ALA A 16 -41.59 -16.14 19.43
N ILE A 17 -42.49 -15.94 18.46
CA ILE A 17 -43.37 -14.77 18.41
C ILE A 17 -44.39 -14.79 19.56
N THR A 18 -44.96 -15.96 19.88
CA THR A 18 -46.03 -16.09 20.89
C THR A 18 -45.52 -16.14 22.34
N TYR A 19 -44.37 -16.76 22.61
CA TYR A 19 -43.75 -16.78 23.94
C TYR A 19 -42.90 -15.52 24.21
N GLY A 20 -42.43 -14.83 23.17
CA GLY A 20 -41.66 -13.57 23.28
C GLY A 20 -42.50 -12.36 23.73
N CYS A 21 -43.83 -12.45 23.73
CA CYS A 21 -44.70 -11.32 24.12
C CYS A 21 -44.82 -11.08 25.64
N SER A 22 -44.16 -11.86 26.51
CA SER A 22 -44.31 -11.74 27.98
C SER A 22 -43.11 -11.15 28.73
N ARG A 23 -42.00 -10.87 28.02
CA ARG A 23 -40.87 -10.06 28.50
C ARG A 23 -40.38 -9.20 27.36
N THR A 24 -40.96 -8.01 27.20
CA THR A 24 -40.44 -7.01 26.27
C THR A 24 -39.24 -6.32 26.90
N GLU A 25 -38.15 -7.06 27.06
CA GLU A 25 -36.84 -6.40 26.96
C GLU A 25 -36.76 -5.89 25.51
N PRO A 26 -36.45 -4.61 25.28
CA PRO A 26 -36.27 -4.10 23.94
C PRO A 26 -35.20 -4.96 23.25
N LEU A 27 -35.52 -5.47 22.05
CA LEU A 27 -34.57 -6.29 21.27
C LEU A 27 -33.25 -5.54 21.17
N ASP A 28 -32.20 -6.10 21.76
CA ASP A 28 -30.88 -5.51 21.69
C ASP A 28 -30.29 -5.78 20.31
N TYR A 29 -30.36 -4.77 19.45
CA TYR A 29 -29.86 -4.86 18.09
C TYR A 29 -28.32 -4.96 18.03
N ASP A 30 -27.62 -4.68 19.14
CA ASP A 30 -26.16 -4.74 19.18
C ASP A 30 -25.65 -6.17 19.43
N GLU A 31 -26.52 -7.09 19.88
CA GLU A 31 -26.23 -8.52 20.06
C GLU A 31 -26.55 -9.38 18.82
N LEU A 32 -27.22 -8.82 17.82
CA LEU A 32 -27.63 -9.57 16.63
C LEU A 32 -26.46 -9.82 15.68
N MET A 33 -26.47 -11.00 15.06
CA MET A 33 -25.53 -11.35 13.99
C MET A 33 -25.77 -10.46 12.76
N PRO A 34 -24.74 -10.22 11.92
CA PRO A 34 -24.88 -9.43 10.69
C PRO A 34 -26.03 -9.91 9.79
N GLU A 35 -26.21 -11.23 9.65
CA GLU A 35 -27.25 -11.83 8.82
C GLU A 35 -28.66 -11.55 9.34
N GLU A 36 -28.83 -11.54 10.67
CA GLU A 36 -30.10 -11.24 11.33
C GLU A 36 -30.46 -9.75 11.16
N LEU A 37 -29.47 -8.87 11.31
CA LEU A 37 -29.62 -7.44 11.01
C LEU A 37 -29.98 -7.23 9.54
N GLU A 38 -29.41 -8.01 8.63
CA GLU A 38 -29.71 -7.90 7.20
C GLU A 38 -31.16 -8.26 6.87
N ILE A 39 -31.68 -9.33 7.47
CA ILE A 39 -33.09 -9.72 7.34
C ILE A 39 -33.98 -8.57 7.79
N LEU A 40 -33.65 -7.92 8.92
CA LEU A 40 -34.42 -6.80 9.43
C LEU A 40 -34.36 -5.59 8.49
N VAL A 41 -33.18 -5.24 7.97
CA VAL A 41 -33.03 -4.14 6.99
C VAL A 41 -33.83 -4.43 5.72
N ARG A 42 -33.73 -5.65 5.18
CA ARG A 42 -34.51 -6.10 3.99
C ARG A 42 -36.02 -6.12 4.24
N SER A 43 -36.45 -6.32 5.49
CA SER A 43 -37.87 -6.24 5.89
C SER A 43 -38.42 -4.80 6.02
N GLY A 44 -37.57 -3.80 5.78
CA GLY A 44 -37.97 -2.38 5.78
C GLY A 44 -37.48 -1.57 6.98
N LYS A 45 -36.74 -2.18 7.93
CA LYS A 45 -36.11 -1.45 9.05
C LYS A 45 -34.81 -0.76 8.62
N THR A 46 -34.89 0.15 7.64
CA THR A 46 -33.71 0.81 7.04
C THR A 46 -32.88 1.64 8.03
N GLY A 47 -33.48 2.09 9.14
CA GLY A 47 -32.76 2.75 10.24
C GLY A 47 -31.69 1.88 10.91
N LEU A 48 -31.66 0.58 10.64
CA LEU A 48 -30.62 -0.35 11.12
C LEU A 48 -29.41 -0.45 10.16
N MET A 49 -29.42 0.24 9.03
CA MET A 49 -28.32 0.20 8.05
C MET A 49 -26.93 0.52 8.66
N PRO A 50 -26.78 1.53 9.56
CA PRO A 50 -25.51 1.74 10.26
C PRO A 50 -25.03 0.52 11.03
N ARG A 51 -25.91 -0.09 11.82
CA ARG A 51 -25.57 -1.30 12.59
C ARG A 51 -25.17 -2.46 11.69
N LEU A 52 -25.90 -2.67 10.60
CA LEU A 52 -25.60 -3.71 9.63
C LEU A 52 -24.21 -3.53 9.00
N CYS A 53 -23.89 -2.32 8.53
CA CYS A 53 -22.56 -1.99 8.00
C CYS A 53 -21.48 -2.29 9.04
N TYR A 54 -21.63 -1.83 10.29
CA TYR A 54 -20.59 -2.01 11.32
C TYR A 54 -20.45 -3.46 11.78
N ALA A 55 -21.55 -4.22 11.81
CA ALA A 55 -21.53 -5.63 12.13
C ALA A 55 -20.72 -6.41 11.07
N TYR A 56 -20.99 -6.19 9.78
CA TYR A 56 -20.21 -6.80 8.71
C TYR A 56 -18.76 -6.30 8.67
N ALA A 57 -18.51 -5.02 8.95
CA ALA A 57 -17.16 -4.47 9.01
C ALA A 57 -16.31 -5.12 10.11
N ARG A 58 -16.87 -5.28 11.32
CA ARG A 58 -16.21 -5.97 12.43
C ARG A 58 -15.99 -7.45 12.13
N ALA A 59 -17.02 -8.13 11.62
CA ALA A 59 -16.92 -9.53 11.22
C ALA A 59 -15.84 -9.78 10.16
N TYR A 60 -15.58 -8.81 9.28
CA TYR A 60 -14.49 -8.95 8.30
C TYR A 60 -13.11 -8.55 8.86
N LEU A 61 -13.02 -7.37 9.47
CA LEU A 61 -11.74 -6.73 9.81
C LEU A 61 -11.16 -7.19 11.15
N GLU A 62 -12.00 -7.68 12.07
CA GLU A 62 -11.57 -8.07 13.42
C GLU A 62 -11.38 -9.59 13.56
N THR A 63 -11.88 -10.38 12.61
CA THR A 63 -11.67 -11.83 12.60
C THR A 63 -10.22 -12.18 12.21
N PRO A 64 -9.48 -12.92 13.07
CA PRO A 64 -8.12 -13.34 12.79
C PRO A 64 -7.99 -14.13 11.49
N TYR A 65 -6.83 -14.00 10.83
CA TYR A 65 -6.57 -14.68 9.56
C TYR A 65 -6.70 -16.20 9.66
N GLU A 66 -6.26 -16.77 10.79
CA GLU A 66 -6.29 -18.19 11.10
C GLU A 66 -7.72 -18.76 11.16
N GLU A 67 -8.68 -17.95 11.59
CA GLU A 67 -10.08 -18.37 11.70
C GLU A 67 -10.74 -18.50 10.32
N TRP A 68 -10.33 -17.68 9.36
CA TRP A 68 -10.84 -17.78 7.99
C TRP A 68 -10.48 -19.11 7.30
N TRP A 69 -9.36 -19.75 7.68
CA TRP A 69 -9.01 -21.08 7.17
C TRP A 69 -9.99 -22.17 7.62
N VAL A 70 -10.64 -21.97 8.76
CA VAL A 70 -11.61 -22.92 9.32
C VAL A 70 -12.98 -22.74 8.67
N VAL A 71 -13.39 -21.49 8.42
CA VAL A 71 -14.72 -21.16 7.89
C VAL A 71 -14.76 -21.24 6.36
N GLY A 72 -13.63 -21.00 5.69
CA GLY A 72 -13.46 -21.10 4.24
C GLY A 72 -13.41 -19.74 3.53
N GLU A 73 -12.59 -19.67 2.47
CA GLU A 73 -12.38 -18.44 1.69
C GLU A 73 -13.66 -17.95 1.00
N ASP A 74 -14.56 -18.83 0.56
CA ASP A 74 -15.82 -18.42 -0.09
C ASP A 74 -16.68 -17.57 0.85
N TYR A 75 -16.75 -17.96 2.12
CA TYR A 75 -17.52 -17.23 3.13
C TYR A 75 -16.86 -15.89 3.49
N LYS A 76 -15.53 -15.87 3.61
CA LYS A 76 -14.77 -14.64 3.81
C LYS A 76 -15.02 -13.63 2.69
N GLU A 77 -14.99 -14.07 1.45
CA GLU A 77 -15.27 -13.23 0.27
C GLU A 77 -16.71 -12.71 0.26
N GLU A 78 -17.67 -13.53 0.69
CA GLU A 78 -19.06 -13.11 0.86
C GLU A 78 -19.20 -12.00 1.92
N ILE A 79 -18.61 -12.21 3.10
CA ILE A 79 -18.60 -11.23 4.20
C ILE A 79 -17.93 -9.93 3.76
N LYS A 80 -16.79 -10.01 3.06
CA LYS A 80 -16.11 -8.87 2.43
C LYS A 80 -17.02 -8.11 1.48
N GLY A 81 -17.72 -8.83 0.60
CA GLY A 81 -18.64 -8.26 -0.37
C GLY A 81 -19.81 -7.53 0.29
N ARG A 82 -20.42 -8.13 1.32
CA ARG A 82 -21.52 -7.51 2.08
C ARG A 82 -21.04 -6.28 2.86
N PHE A 83 -19.92 -6.38 3.57
CA PHE A 83 -19.29 -5.26 4.27
C PHE A 83 -19.06 -4.07 3.33
N THR A 84 -18.32 -4.29 2.24
CA THR A 84 -17.95 -3.21 1.31
C THR A 84 -19.18 -2.58 0.67
N ALA A 85 -20.18 -3.37 0.27
CA ALA A 85 -21.42 -2.88 -0.31
C ALA A 85 -22.25 -2.05 0.69
N TYR A 86 -22.56 -2.60 1.87
CA TYR A 86 -23.43 -1.91 2.84
C TYR A 86 -22.80 -0.63 3.38
N CYS A 87 -21.50 -0.65 3.68
CA CYS A 87 -20.83 0.55 4.15
C CYS A 87 -20.68 1.59 3.05
N ALA A 88 -20.44 1.19 1.79
CA ALA A 88 -20.35 2.14 0.68
C ALA A 88 -21.70 2.80 0.41
N ASP A 89 -22.79 2.02 0.42
CA ASP A 89 -24.15 2.53 0.24
C ASP A 89 -24.57 3.46 1.38
N LEU A 90 -24.26 3.09 2.64
CA LEU A 90 -24.49 3.93 3.79
C LEU A 90 -23.74 5.26 3.65
N TYR A 91 -22.42 5.22 3.41
CA TYR A 91 -21.63 6.43 3.25
C TYR A 91 -22.14 7.30 2.08
N LYS A 92 -22.47 6.68 0.95
CA LYS A 92 -22.99 7.40 -0.23
C LYS A 92 -24.33 8.08 0.04
N SER A 93 -25.19 7.47 0.84
CA SER A 93 -26.55 7.98 1.09
C SER A 93 -26.62 8.98 2.25
N THR A 94 -25.81 8.82 3.30
CA THR A 94 -25.90 9.64 4.52
C THR A 94 -24.65 10.46 4.82
N GLY A 95 -23.52 10.15 4.18
CA GLY A 95 -22.22 10.74 4.54
C GLY A 95 -21.64 10.22 5.85
N ASP A 96 -22.08 9.04 6.32
CA ASP A 96 -21.63 8.45 7.58
C ASP A 96 -20.10 8.26 7.64
N SER A 97 -19.43 9.02 8.52
CA SER A 97 -17.97 9.02 8.62
C SER A 97 -17.42 7.72 9.22
N THR A 98 -18.17 7.02 10.08
CA THR A 98 -17.75 5.73 10.65
C THR A 98 -17.71 4.66 9.56
N ALA A 99 -18.71 4.62 8.68
CA ALA A 99 -18.72 3.75 7.51
C ALA A 99 -17.51 4.04 6.59
N ALA A 100 -17.22 5.33 6.37
CA ALA A 100 -16.03 5.74 5.61
C ALA A 100 -14.72 5.30 6.27
N CYS A 101 -14.60 5.35 7.60
CA CYS A 101 -13.41 4.90 8.30
C CYS A 101 -13.20 3.38 8.20
N TYR A 102 -14.25 2.58 8.24
CA TYR A 102 -14.13 1.13 8.01
C TYR A 102 -13.65 0.83 6.59
N LEU A 103 -14.22 1.51 5.59
CA LEU A 103 -13.79 1.38 4.20
C LEU A 103 -12.36 1.87 4.00
N GLU A 104 -11.95 2.97 4.65
CA GLU A 104 -10.55 3.44 4.61
C GLU A 104 -9.59 2.40 5.18
N ASN A 105 -9.92 1.77 6.31
CA ASN A 105 -9.08 0.71 6.88
C ASN A 105 -8.96 -0.48 5.93
N TYR A 106 -10.08 -0.89 5.32
CA TYR A 106 -10.10 -1.96 4.32
C TYR A 106 -9.26 -1.63 3.09
N TYR A 107 -9.49 -0.48 2.47
CA TYR A 107 -8.73 -0.11 1.27
C TYR A 107 -7.28 0.19 1.59
N ARG A 108 -6.92 0.60 2.81
CA ARG A 108 -5.52 0.75 3.23
C ARG A 108 -4.80 -0.60 3.22
N SER A 109 -5.40 -1.66 3.76
CA SER A 109 -4.80 -2.99 3.71
C SER A 109 -4.83 -3.61 2.32
N THR A 110 -5.83 -3.26 1.51
CA THR A 110 -6.02 -3.83 0.16
C THR A 110 -5.19 -3.11 -0.90
N VAL A 111 -4.81 -1.84 -0.69
CA VAL A 111 -3.96 -1.11 -1.65
C VAL A 111 -2.56 -1.73 -1.75
N GLU A 112 -2.14 -2.48 -0.72
CA GLU A 112 -0.92 -3.30 -0.76
C GLU A 112 -1.00 -4.41 -1.82
N GLU A 113 -2.21 -4.86 -2.15
CA GLU A 113 -2.49 -5.87 -3.17
C GLU A 113 -2.63 -5.26 -4.58
N GLY A 114 -2.78 -3.93 -4.67
CA GLY A 114 -2.78 -3.19 -5.92
C GLY A 114 -3.30 -1.76 -5.80
N GLU A 115 -2.70 -0.82 -6.54
CA GLU A 115 -3.10 0.60 -6.54
C GLU A 115 -4.47 0.85 -7.19
N ILE A 116 -5.16 -0.20 -7.65
CA ILE A 116 -6.52 -0.13 -8.21
C ILE A 116 -7.50 0.52 -7.23
N TYR A 117 -7.20 0.45 -5.93
CA TYR A 117 -7.99 0.99 -4.83
C TYR A 117 -7.49 2.33 -4.31
N LEU A 118 -6.50 2.96 -4.95
CA LEU A 118 -5.97 4.25 -4.49
C LEU A 118 -7.06 5.33 -4.47
N ALA A 119 -7.96 5.33 -5.46
CA ALA A 119 -9.03 6.29 -5.53
C ALA A 119 -10.05 6.09 -4.40
N GLU A 120 -10.45 4.84 -4.11
CA GLU A 120 -11.28 4.47 -2.97
C GLU A 120 -10.63 4.87 -1.66
N LEU A 121 -9.34 4.56 -1.48
CA LEU A 121 -8.60 4.92 -0.28
C LEU A 121 -8.63 6.44 -0.05
N ILE A 122 -8.30 7.24 -1.07
CA ILE A 122 -8.38 8.71 -0.98
C ILE A 122 -9.80 9.16 -0.64
N TYR A 123 -10.80 8.61 -1.33
CA TYR A 123 -12.19 9.00 -1.19
C TYR A 123 -12.72 8.73 0.22
N TYR A 124 -12.55 7.51 0.73
CA TYR A 124 -13.02 7.15 2.06
C TYR A 124 -12.19 7.76 3.19
N ARG A 125 -10.89 7.99 2.97
CA ARG A 125 -10.06 8.73 3.93
C ARG A 125 -10.51 10.16 4.14
N LYS A 126 -10.89 10.85 3.05
CA LYS A 126 -11.56 12.16 3.15
C LYS A 126 -12.86 12.06 3.94
N GLY A 127 -13.68 11.05 3.64
CA GLY A 127 -14.94 10.79 4.34
C GLY A 127 -14.79 10.50 5.84
N CYS A 128 -13.70 9.87 6.23
CA CYS A 128 -13.33 9.59 7.62
C CYS A 128 -12.83 10.84 8.38
N GLY A 129 -12.85 12.04 7.77
CA GLY A 129 -12.38 13.27 8.41
C GLY A 129 -10.85 13.36 8.53
N LYS A 130 -10.12 12.47 7.83
CA LYS A 130 -8.65 12.45 7.76
C LYS A 130 -8.16 13.25 6.54
N SER A 131 -8.56 14.51 6.39
CA SER A 131 -8.20 15.34 5.22
C SER A 131 -6.73 15.80 5.21
N ASP A 132 -6.20 16.26 6.35
CA ASP A 132 -4.80 16.71 6.48
C ASP A 132 -3.75 15.59 6.24
N PRO A 133 -4.11 14.30 6.41
CA PRO A 133 -3.28 13.19 5.96
C PRO A 133 -3.24 12.92 4.46
N VAL A 134 -4.18 13.38 3.64
CA VAL A 134 -4.24 12.99 2.21
C VAL A 134 -3.07 13.58 1.44
N GLU A 135 -2.90 14.89 1.50
CA GLU A 135 -1.79 15.56 0.80
C GLU A 135 -0.42 15.06 1.28
N VAL A 136 -0.29 14.81 2.59
CA VAL A 136 0.95 14.35 3.22
C VAL A 136 1.35 12.96 2.72
N PHE A 137 0.42 12.01 2.62
CA PHE A 137 0.75 10.70 2.06
C PHE A 137 0.94 10.79 0.53
N LEU A 138 0.12 11.57 -0.20
CA LEU A 138 0.30 11.72 -1.64
C LEU A 138 1.69 12.27 -1.99
N GLN A 139 2.20 13.22 -1.21
CA GLN A 139 3.57 13.71 -1.38
C GLN A 139 4.61 12.64 -1.01
N SER A 140 4.40 11.90 0.07
CA SER A 140 5.35 10.91 0.58
C SER A 140 5.44 9.69 -0.34
N ASP A 141 4.32 9.11 -0.73
CA ASP A 141 4.25 7.98 -1.65
C ASP A 141 4.72 8.38 -3.05
N ALA A 142 4.42 9.60 -3.54
CA ALA A 142 4.96 10.08 -4.81
C ALA A 142 6.49 10.19 -4.79
N ARG A 143 7.07 10.57 -3.65
CA ARG A 143 8.52 10.63 -3.45
C ARG A 143 9.13 9.23 -3.46
N VAL A 144 8.53 8.27 -2.75
CA VAL A 144 8.97 6.86 -2.77
C VAL A 144 8.97 6.34 -4.20
N LEU A 145 7.87 6.54 -4.94
CA LEU A 145 7.73 6.05 -6.30
C LEU A 145 8.73 6.72 -7.25
N ALA A 146 8.99 8.03 -7.11
CA ALA A 146 10.00 8.72 -7.89
C ALA A 146 11.41 8.14 -7.67
N VAL A 147 11.78 7.83 -6.42
CA VAL A 147 13.06 7.15 -6.12
C VAL A 147 13.13 5.80 -6.82
N VAL A 148 12.09 4.98 -6.65
CA VAL A 148 11.97 3.64 -7.24
C VAL A 148 12.06 3.67 -8.77
N GLU A 149 11.41 4.63 -9.41
CA GLU A 149 11.42 4.79 -10.87
C GLU A 149 12.77 5.29 -11.40
N HIS A 150 13.48 6.13 -10.64
CA HIS A 150 14.74 6.73 -11.08
C HIS A 150 15.97 5.83 -10.88
N ILE A 151 15.95 4.93 -9.89
CA ILE A 151 17.09 4.03 -9.60
C ILE A 151 17.61 3.29 -10.85
N PRO A 152 16.78 2.64 -11.70
CA PRO A 152 17.27 1.95 -12.89
C PRO A 152 18.01 2.87 -13.88
N SER A 153 17.53 4.11 -14.03
CA SER A 153 18.19 5.12 -14.87
C SER A 153 19.55 5.51 -14.29
N THR A 154 19.65 5.68 -12.97
CA THR A 154 20.92 5.94 -12.27
C THR A 154 21.92 4.79 -12.44
N LEU A 155 21.46 3.54 -12.35
CA LEU A 155 22.32 2.37 -12.58
C LEU A 155 22.79 2.28 -14.04
N THR A 156 21.92 2.60 -14.99
CA THR A 156 22.26 2.66 -16.41
C THR A 156 23.28 3.77 -16.69
N TYR A 157 23.13 4.93 -16.05
CA TYR A 157 24.08 6.04 -16.11
C TYR A 157 25.49 5.61 -15.67
N LEU A 158 25.60 4.82 -14.59
CA LEU A 158 26.88 4.27 -14.13
C LEU A 158 27.46 3.24 -15.11
N LYS A 159 26.62 2.34 -15.63
CA LYS A 159 27.02 1.28 -16.56
C LYS A 159 27.61 1.83 -17.87
N ASN A 160 27.15 3.00 -18.30
CA ASN A 160 27.57 3.63 -19.55
C ASN A 160 28.84 4.49 -19.43
N ALA A 161 29.62 4.33 -18.35
CA ALA A 161 30.91 4.99 -18.22
C ALA A 161 31.91 4.48 -19.28
N THR A 162 32.64 5.40 -19.92
CA THR A 162 33.55 5.06 -21.04
C THR A 162 35.02 4.93 -20.63
N SER A 163 35.37 5.33 -19.41
CA SER A 163 36.73 5.24 -18.86
C SER A 163 36.69 5.20 -17.32
N ASP A 164 37.80 4.84 -16.68
CA ASP A 164 37.90 4.82 -15.22
C ASP A 164 37.70 6.22 -14.60
N TYR A 165 38.18 7.27 -15.28
CA TYR A 165 37.98 8.65 -14.85
C TYR A 165 36.51 9.09 -14.97
N ASP A 166 35.86 8.74 -16.08
CA ASP A 166 34.42 8.96 -16.25
C ASP A 166 33.63 8.20 -15.18
N LEU A 167 33.92 6.91 -14.99
CA LEU A 167 33.31 6.08 -13.96
C LEU A 167 33.47 6.68 -12.56
N TYR A 168 34.66 7.18 -12.21
CA TYR A 168 34.91 7.86 -10.94
C TYR A 168 33.98 9.07 -10.74
N THR A 169 33.91 9.97 -11.73
CA THR A 169 33.03 11.15 -11.69
C THR A 169 31.55 10.76 -11.61
N ARG A 170 31.14 9.72 -12.33
CA ARG A 170 29.75 9.23 -12.28
C ARG A 170 29.40 8.59 -10.95
N ILE A 171 30.32 7.82 -10.35
CA ILE A 171 30.14 7.25 -9.01
C ILE A 171 30.03 8.37 -7.97
N ASP A 172 30.86 9.43 -8.07
CA ASP A 172 30.78 10.57 -7.17
C ASP A 172 29.38 11.22 -7.18
N ARG A 173 28.85 11.49 -8.38
CA ARG A 173 27.48 12.00 -8.58
C ARG A 173 26.42 11.03 -8.05
N ALA A 174 26.55 9.74 -8.35
CA ALA A 174 25.63 8.73 -7.88
C ALA A 174 25.61 8.64 -6.35
N VAL A 175 26.75 8.66 -5.66
CA VAL A 175 26.80 8.66 -4.19
C VAL A 175 25.99 9.82 -3.62
N ASN A 176 26.11 11.03 -4.19
CA ASN A 176 25.32 12.19 -3.75
C ASN A 176 23.82 11.97 -3.98
N LEU A 177 23.43 11.41 -5.13
CA LEU A 177 22.05 11.09 -5.46
C LEU A 177 21.47 9.99 -4.55
N PHE A 178 22.24 8.94 -4.25
CA PHE A 178 21.82 7.88 -3.33
C PHE A 178 21.65 8.39 -1.89
N ASN A 179 22.52 9.29 -1.44
CA ASN A 179 22.32 9.99 -0.16
C ASN A 179 21.01 10.79 -0.16
N ARG A 180 20.69 11.45 -1.28
CA ARG A 180 19.42 12.15 -1.44
C ARG A 180 18.22 11.19 -1.38
N TYR A 181 18.25 10.07 -2.10
CA TYR A 181 17.23 9.03 -2.01
C TYR A 181 17.02 8.55 -0.58
N LEU A 182 18.09 8.26 0.14
CA LEU A 182 18.02 7.81 1.53
C LEU A 182 17.38 8.87 2.44
N SER A 183 17.71 10.14 2.25
CA SER A 183 17.06 11.23 2.99
C SER A 183 15.57 11.31 2.66
N ASP A 184 15.23 11.28 1.38
CA ASP A 184 13.87 11.42 0.88
C ASP A 184 12.97 10.26 1.34
N LEU A 185 13.48 9.03 1.32
CA LEU A 185 12.78 7.85 1.81
C LEU A 185 12.58 7.87 3.33
N LYS A 186 13.56 8.34 4.11
CA LYS A 186 13.41 8.50 5.56
C LYS A 186 12.30 9.50 5.90
N THR A 187 12.25 10.64 5.19
CA THR A 187 11.16 11.61 5.38
C THR A 187 9.81 11.05 4.95
N ALA A 188 9.76 10.23 3.90
CA ALA A 188 8.53 9.61 3.44
C ALA A 188 8.04 8.48 4.37
N GLN A 189 8.94 7.77 5.05
CA GLN A 189 8.63 6.58 5.84
C GLN A 189 7.53 6.79 6.89
N GLU A 190 7.49 7.96 7.53
CA GLU A 190 6.52 8.27 8.58
C GLU A 190 5.10 8.48 8.05
N ASN A 191 4.97 8.76 6.75
CA ASN A 191 3.75 9.28 6.14
C ASN A 191 3.31 8.53 4.88
N ALA A 192 4.16 7.66 4.33
CA ALA A 192 3.83 6.78 3.23
C ALA A 192 2.76 5.80 3.68
N VAL A 193 1.67 5.72 2.91
CA VAL A 193 0.54 4.82 3.18
C VAL A 193 0.62 3.61 2.25
N LEU A 194 0.94 3.82 0.97
CA LEU A 194 0.97 2.74 -0.02
C LEU A 194 2.21 1.85 0.17
N TYR A 195 3.33 2.48 0.51
CA TYR A 195 4.62 1.79 0.54
C TYR A 195 5.20 1.62 1.95
N GLN A 196 4.39 1.80 3.00
CA GLN A 196 4.83 1.79 4.40
C GLN A 196 5.66 0.55 4.76
N ASN A 197 5.26 -0.61 4.27
CA ASN A 197 5.92 -1.90 4.53
C ASN A 197 7.18 -2.13 3.67
N TYR A 198 7.30 -1.43 2.54
CA TYR A 198 8.40 -1.61 1.60
C TYR A 198 9.53 -0.59 1.82
N VAL A 199 9.21 0.61 2.29
CA VAL A 199 10.19 1.70 2.50
C VAL A 199 11.35 1.27 3.43
N PRO A 200 11.14 0.59 4.56
CA PRO A 200 12.25 0.15 5.42
C PRO A 200 13.23 -0.78 4.69
N ALA A 201 12.71 -1.77 3.97
CA ALA A 201 13.54 -2.72 3.22
C ALA A 201 14.29 -2.02 2.08
N LEU A 202 13.63 -1.09 1.38
CA LEU A 202 14.24 -0.27 0.33
C LEU A 202 15.38 0.60 0.87
N ILE A 203 15.19 1.23 2.04
CA ILE A 203 16.22 2.02 2.72
C ILE A 203 17.45 1.16 3.02
N GLU A 204 17.27 -0.04 3.57
CA GLU A 204 18.40 -0.93 3.88
C GLU A 204 19.15 -1.38 2.61
N SER A 205 18.42 -1.76 1.54
CA SER A 205 19.04 -2.10 0.25
C SER A 205 19.85 -0.92 -0.32
N LEU A 206 19.31 0.31 -0.26
CA LEU A 206 20.01 1.50 -0.74
C LEU A 206 21.21 1.88 0.12
N LYS A 207 21.17 1.65 1.44
CA LYS A 207 22.32 1.86 2.33
C LYS A 207 23.48 0.92 1.99
N GLY A 208 23.18 -0.36 1.75
CA GLY A 208 24.17 -1.35 1.30
C GLY A 208 24.84 -0.89 0.01
N LEU A 209 24.02 -0.61 -1.01
CA LEU A 209 24.49 -0.17 -2.32
C LEU A 209 25.31 1.13 -2.27
N ASN A 210 24.86 2.13 -1.51
CA ASN A 210 25.59 3.38 -1.35
C ASN A 210 26.93 3.19 -0.63
N THR A 211 26.99 2.29 0.36
CA THR A 211 28.24 1.93 1.04
C THR A 211 29.23 1.31 0.05
N THR A 212 28.74 0.42 -0.82
CA THR A 212 29.54 -0.20 -1.88
C THR A 212 30.04 0.84 -2.88
N PHE A 213 29.22 1.80 -3.30
CA PHE A 213 29.67 2.90 -4.16
C PHE A 213 30.71 3.81 -3.52
N ILE A 214 30.57 4.14 -2.23
CA ILE A 214 31.57 4.93 -1.49
C ILE A 214 32.91 4.19 -1.47
N ARG A 215 32.91 2.87 -1.23
CA ARG A 215 34.12 2.06 -1.27
C ARG A 215 34.74 2.04 -2.66
N LEU A 216 33.93 1.82 -3.70
CA LEU A 216 34.38 1.81 -5.09
C LEU A 216 35.00 3.15 -5.51
N LYS A 217 34.39 4.27 -5.10
CA LYS A 217 34.92 5.62 -5.31
C LYS A 217 36.32 5.77 -4.70
N LEU A 218 36.50 5.36 -3.45
CA LEU A 218 37.78 5.43 -2.76
C LEU A 218 38.83 4.55 -3.45
N SER A 219 38.44 3.35 -3.87
CA SER A 219 39.27 2.42 -4.63
C SER A 219 39.76 3.02 -5.95
N LEU A 220 38.85 3.56 -6.77
CA LEU A 220 39.20 4.21 -8.04
C LEU A 220 40.10 5.43 -7.82
N LYS A 221 39.84 6.23 -6.79
CA LYS A 221 40.70 7.37 -6.43
C LYS A 221 42.14 6.93 -6.14
N ASN A 222 42.30 5.82 -5.42
CA ASN A 222 43.63 5.29 -5.09
C ASN A 222 44.33 4.76 -6.35
N LEU A 223 43.60 4.04 -7.20
CA LEU A 223 44.12 3.51 -8.47
C LEU A 223 44.59 4.62 -9.42
N LEU A 224 43.81 5.70 -9.55
CA LEU A 224 44.16 6.87 -10.35
C LEU A 224 45.42 7.61 -9.85
N ASN A 225 45.77 7.43 -8.56
CA ASN A 225 46.94 8.05 -7.94
C ASN A 225 48.15 7.11 -7.82
N SER A 226 48.00 5.82 -8.11
CA SER A 226 49.07 4.83 -7.93
C SER A 226 50.00 4.79 -9.14
N THR A 227 51.29 4.66 -8.87
CA THR A 227 52.34 4.41 -9.87
C THR A 227 52.85 2.96 -9.84
N TYR A 228 52.31 2.12 -8.94
CA TYR A 228 52.81 0.76 -8.68
C TYR A 228 51.83 -0.32 -9.14
N VAL A 229 52.31 -1.22 -10.00
CA VAL A 229 51.51 -2.30 -10.63
C VAL A 229 50.89 -3.26 -9.61
N THR A 230 51.55 -3.55 -8.49
CA THR A 230 51.04 -4.45 -7.44
C THR A 230 49.86 -3.85 -6.66
N GLU A 231 49.90 -2.54 -6.39
CA GLU A 231 48.78 -1.82 -5.78
C GLU A 231 47.58 -1.80 -6.73
N VAL A 232 47.82 -1.59 -8.03
CA VAL A 232 46.80 -1.66 -9.08
C VAL A 232 46.14 -3.04 -9.13
N ILE A 233 46.89 -4.15 -9.05
CA ILE A 233 46.34 -5.52 -9.07
C ILE A 233 45.49 -5.82 -7.83
N ALA A 234 45.95 -5.42 -6.64
CA ALA A 234 45.20 -5.58 -5.40
C ALA A 234 43.88 -4.78 -5.44
N GLU A 235 43.93 -3.56 -5.97
CA GLU A 235 42.76 -2.71 -6.08
C GLU A 235 41.77 -3.23 -7.14
N ILE A 236 42.24 -3.78 -8.26
CA ILE A 236 41.39 -4.47 -9.26
C ILE A 236 40.65 -5.65 -8.63
N SER A 237 41.32 -6.44 -7.79
CA SER A 237 40.71 -7.59 -7.10
C SER A 237 39.63 -7.13 -6.12
N ARG A 238 39.88 -6.02 -5.42
CA ARG A 238 38.91 -5.38 -4.52
C ARG A 238 37.70 -4.84 -5.28
N ILE A 239 37.93 -4.17 -6.41
CA ILE A 239 36.87 -3.64 -7.30
C ILE A 239 35.97 -4.78 -7.79
N ARG A 240 36.54 -5.93 -8.17
CA ARG A 240 35.75 -7.10 -8.60
C ARG A 240 34.82 -7.63 -7.51
N SER A 241 35.32 -7.76 -6.27
CA SER A 241 34.49 -8.17 -5.13
C SER A 241 33.37 -7.15 -4.85
N LEU A 242 33.66 -5.85 -4.91
CA LEU A 242 32.64 -4.80 -4.75
C LEU A 242 31.57 -4.84 -5.84
N ILE A 243 31.94 -5.20 -7.08
CA ILE A 243 30.99 -5.36 -8.20
C ILE A 243 30.07 -6.58 -7.96
N GLU A 244 30.60 -7.67 -7.39
CA GLU A 244 29.81 -8.86 -7.06
C GLU A 244 28.78 -8.57 -5.96
N ASP A 245 29.20 -7.84 -4.91
CA ASP A 245 28.29 -7.33 -3.87
C ASP A 245 27.20 -6.44 -4.48
N LEU A 246 27.59 -5.56 -5.42
CA LEU A 246 26.69 -4.67 -6.15
C LEU A 246 25.60 -5.46 -6.90
N SER A 247 25.95 -6.60 -7.50
CA SER A 247 25.01 -7.44 -8.25
C SER A 247 23.93 -8.03 -7.34
N THR A 248 24.29 -8.39 -6.10
CA THR A 248 23.34 -8.90 -5.11
C THR A 248 22.44 -7.79 -4.60
N ASP A 249 23.02 -6.64 -4.22
CA ASP A 249 22.27 -5.47 -3.75
C ASP A 249 21.30 -4.96 -4.82
N VAL A 250 21.74 -4.89 -6.08
CA VAL A 250 20.91 -4.49 -7.23
C VAL A 250 19.80 -5.51 -7.49
N SER A 251 20.03 -6.80 -7.27
CA SER A 251 19.00 -7.84 -7.44
C SER A 251 17.91 -7.74 -6.36
N LEU A 252 18.30 -7.54 -5.09
CA LEU A 252 17.37 -7.30 -3.98
C LEU A 252 16.58 -6.01 -4.22
N LEU A 253 17.28 -4.93 -4.60
CA LEU A 253 16.68 -3.64 -4.94
C LEU A 253 15.70 -3.76 -6.11
N SER A 254 16.08 -4.49 -7.16
CA SER A 254 15.22 -4.77 -8.32
C SER A 254 13.96 -5.56 -7.91
N GLY A 255 14.10 -6.53 -7.00
CA GLY A 255 12.96 -7.25 -6.42
C GLY A 255 11.98 -6.33 -5.71
N HIS A 256 12.47 -5.40 -4.88
CA HIS A 256 11.63 -4.40 -4.21
C HIS A 256 11.00 -3.41 -5.20
N ILE A 257 11.78 -2.93 -6.17
CA ILE A 257 11.31 -2.02 -7.23
C ILE A 257 10.20 -2.68 -8.05
N ASN A 258 10.35 -3.94 -8.44
CA ASN A 258 9.37 -4.64 -9.26
C ASN A 258 8.06 -4.86 -8.51
N LYS A 259 8.11 -5.18 -7.20
CA LYS A 259 6.90 -5.26 -6.37
C LYS A 259 6.16 -3.92 -6.36
N ILE A 260 6.87 -2.82 -6.14
CA ILE A 260 6.30 -1.47 -6.13
C ILE A 260 5.79 -1.04 -7.52
N LYS A 261 6.47 -1.42 -8.62
CA LYS A 261 6.01 -1.08 -9.97
C LYS A 261 4.83 -1.92 -10.45
N MET A 262 4.75 -3.19 -10.06
CA MET A 262 3.61 -4.03 -10.41
C MET A 262 2.32 -3.49 -9.79
N THR A 263 2.38 -2.96 -8.56
CA THR A 263 1.20 -2.38 -7.92
C THR A 263 0.68 -1.13 -8.65
N THR A 264 1.52 -0.37 -9.39
CA THR A 264 1.13 0.88 -10.06
C THR A 264 0.46 0.73 -11.43
N ALA A 265 0.78 -0.34 -12.18
CA ALA A 265 0.30 -0.49 -13.57
C ALA A 265 -1.22 -0.68 -13.67
N ASP A 266 -1.87 -1.15 -12.61
CA ASP A 266 -3.30 -1.48 -12.59
C ASP A 266 -4.20 -0.35 -12.02
N ALA A 267 -3.61 0.76 -11.53
CA ALA A 267 -4.23 1.82 -10.72
C ALA A 267 -5.45 2.56 -11.30
N TYR A 268 -5.90 2.19 -12.50
CA TYR A 268 -6.97 2.88 -13.24
C TYR A 268 -8.20 2.01 -13.53
N ARG A 269 -8.26 0.76 -13.02
CA ARG A 269 -9.48 -0.07 -13.09
C ARG A 269 -10.37 0.18 -11.88
N THR A 270 -11.05 1.33 -11.88
CA THR A 270 -11.71 1.83 -10.68
C THR A 270 -13.12 2.35 -10.96
N ASN A 271 -13.93 2.49 -9.90
CA ASN A 271 -15.27 3.06 -9.99
C ASN A 271 -15.20 4.50 -10.55
N LYS A 272 -15.73 4.69 -11.77
CA LYS A 272 -15.70 5.97 -12.50
C LYS A 272 -16.23 7.14 -11.68
N ASP A 273 -17.23 6.92 -10.84
CA ASP A 273 -17.83 7.97 -10.01
C ASP A 273 -16.87 8.42 -8.91
N ILE A 274 -16.10 7.51 -8.33
CA ILE A 274 -15.07 7.83 -7.32
C ILE A 274 -13.92 8.58 -7.98
N MET A 275 -13.46 8.12 -9.15
CA MET A 275 -12.40 8.78 -9.91
C MET A 275 -12.70 10.26 -10.19
N LEU A 276 -13.96 10.59 -10.54
CA LEU A 276 -14.37 11.98 -10.76
C LEU A 276 -14.29 12.82 -9.47
N LYS A 277 -14.45 12.21 -8.30
CA LYS A 277 -14.39 12.90 -6.99
C LYS A 277 -12.98 13.10 -6.47
N VAL A 278 -12.01 12.29 -6.90
CA VAL A 278 -10.62 12.34 -6.43
C VAL A 278 -9.58 12.64 -7.52
N GLY A 279 -10.04 13.00 -8.72
CA GLY A 279 -9.16 13.20 -9.87
C GLY A 279 -8.11 14.31 -9.67
N LYS A 280 -8.40 15.34 -8.87
CA LYS A 280 -7.43 16.39 -8.55
C LYS A 280 -6.27 15.85 -7.71
N GLU A 281 -6.54 14.97 -6.76
CA GLU A 281 -5.55 14.35 -5.89
C GLU A 281 -4.65 13.39 -6.66
N LEU A 282 -5.23 12.60 -7.56
CA LEU A 282 -4.47 11.72 -8.45
C LEU A 282 -3.55 12.52 -9.38
N GLU A 283 -4.03 13.63 -9.90
CA GLU A 283 -3.21 14.54 -10.71
C GLU A 283 -2.11 15.20 -9.88
N GLN A 284 -2.40 15.62 -8.65
CA GLN A 284 -1.40 16.16 -7.72
C GLN A 284 -0.32 15.12 -7.40
N PHE A 285 -0.70 13.86 -7.15
CA PHE A 285 0.24 12.76 -6.95
C PHE A 285 1.19 12.60 -8.14
N ARG A 286 0.63 12.59 -9.36
CA ARG A 286 1.41 12.51 -10.60
C ARG A 286 2.38 13.68 -10.76
N GLN A 287 1.92 14.91 -10.50
CA GLN A 287 2.75 16.12 -10.58
C GLN A 287 3.87 16.12 -9.54
N ASN A 288 3.58 15.71 -8.31
CA ASN A 288 4.58 15.58 -7.25
C ASN A 288 5.67 14.56 -7.64
N LYS A 289 5.26 13.40 -8.17
CA LYS A 289 6.20 12.38 -8.65
C LYS A 289 7.12 12.93 -9.73
N GLU A 290 6.54 13.57 -10.74
CA GLU A 290 7.28 14.15 -11.86
C GLU A 290 8.27 15.23 -11.40
N LYS A 291 7.86 16.07 -10.44
CA LYS A 291 8.74 17.06 -9.82
C LYS A 291 9.96 16.40 -9.18
N PHE A 292 9.78 15.35 -8.39
CA PHE A 292 10.91 14.63 -7.77
C PHE A 292 11.82 13.97 -8.81
N LEU A 293 11.25 13.37 -9.86
CA LEU A 293 12.04 12.80 -10.96
C LEU A 293 12.92 13.86 -11.63
N GLN A 294 12.38 15.06 -11.89
CA GLN A 294 13.15 16.17 -12.44
C GLN A 294 14.24 16.66 -11.48
N GLU A 295 13.97 16.71 -10.18
CA GLU A 295 14.99 17.03 -9.16
C GLU A 295 16.13 16.00 -9.18
N TYR A 296 15.84 14.71 -9.32
CA TYR A 296 16.85 13.64 -9.38
C TYR A 296 17.67 13.65 -10.66
N ASN A 297 17.05 13.94 -11.81
CA ASN A 297 17.77 14.03 -13.08
C ASN A 297 18.88 15.09 -13.05
N ARG A 298 18.67 16.21 -12.34
CA ARG A 298 19.69 17.28 -12.18
C ARG A 298 20.95 16.83 -11.45
N TYR A 299 20.92 15.73 -10.70
CA TYR A 299 22.12 15.17 -10.08
C TYR A 299 22.98 14.36 -11.06
N LEU A 300 22.42 13.96 -12.21
CA LEU A 300 23.11 13.19 -13.24
C LEU A 300 23.73 14.07 -14.34
N GLU A 301 23.28 15.32 -14.48
CA GLU A 301 23.83 16.35 -15.37
C GLU A 301 25.21 16.84 -14.88
#